data_AF-A0A7Y8X1G3-F1
#
_entry.id   AF-A0A7Y8X1G3-F1
#
_cell.length_a   1.000
_cell.length_b   1.000
_cell.length_c   1.000
_cell.angle_alpha   90.00
_cell.angle_beta   90.00
_cell.angle_gamma   90.00
#
_symmetry.space_group_name_H-M   'P 1'
#
loop_
_entity.id
_entity.type
_entity.pdbx_description
1 polymer ?
#
loop_
_entity_poly.entity_id
_entity_poly.type
_entity_poly.pdbx_seq_one_letter_code
_entity_poly.pdbx_strand_id
1 'polypeptide(L)'
;MNDDVAALFDPGNGWSARTRERLTDLPPELAELVLHLATSDVFWNWRYKVDTPWKRRTKALLKADGADGLVRHAVRELAAGGSFHDQDDPDRVIRELGQLKPASPARPLAIGFLLAAGWLRADTDGLSADLALVARKNSQAMDTYHRVDHDIAGAAFTALGDLPGPDAMEQLWDLHYRIPTALHPRKVLVKSVKRAAARLGIPAHEIAERTVPRHGLEADGTMTVGWIGRGVLWWNASVDAVVTLHDTGTVTVDWSDGGGPATRTTAPFRTPNGYRTPMRADCINLVRRYAQDIGKTLAAERIRLESLAGDADRTWSWRDWSRYYRDHPVTGVVTRSLAWEYRLPGEETHRPLDPAAAADAVPATARVRLRPAAAG
;
A
#
# COMPACT_ATOMS: atom_id res chain seq x y z
N MET A 1 -12.04 36.77 -2.76
CA MET A 1 -11.26 35.63 -3.28
C MET A 1 -10.13 35.25 -2.34
N ASN A 2 -9.15 36.12 -2.06
CA ASN A 2 -8.08 35.78 -1.09
C ASN A 2 -8.59 35.60 0.35
N ASP A 3 -9.57 36.41 0.78
CA ASP A 3 -10.25 36.20 2.07
C ASP A 3 -11.01 34.85 2.13
N ASP A 4 -11.64 34.47 1.01
CA ASP A 4 -12.35 33.19 0.88
C ASP A 4 -11.36 32.01 0.94
N VAL A 5 -10.18 32.16 0.35
CA VAL A 5 -9.11 31.17 0.42
C VAL A 5 -8.56 31.08 1.84
N ALA A 6 -8.35 32.20 2.53
CA ALA A 6 -7.90 32.21 3.92
C ALA A 6 -8.87 31.48 4.86
N ALA A 7 -10.16 31.50 4.58
CA ALA A 7 -11.20 30.81 5.34
C ALA A 7 -11.15 29.26 5.20
N LEU A 8 -10.43 28.73 4.21
CA LEU A 8 -10.25 27.28 4.03
C LEU A 8 -9.25 26.66 5.02
N PHE A 9 -8.41 27.48 5.64
CA PHE A 9 -7.33 27.01 6.51
C PHE A 9 -7.78 26.86 7.95
N ASP A 10 -7.30 25.80 8.60
CA ASP A 10 -7.55 25.53 10.00
C ASP A 10 -6.31 25.91 10.84
N PRO A 11 -6.39 26.93 11.72
CA PRO A 11 -5.27 27.33 12.57
C PRO A 11 -4.75 26.21 13.49
N GLY A 12 -5.58 25.21 13.81
CA GLY A 12 -5.21 24.06 14.63
C GLY A 12 -4.57 22.92 13.84
N ASN A 13 -4.43 23.04 12.53
CA ASN A 13 -3.91 22.03 11.64
C ASN A 13 -2.51 22.43 11.13
N GLY A 14 -1.48 21.61 11.37
CA GLY A 14 -0.11 21.98 11.03
C GLY A 14 0.15 22.00 9.52
N TRP A 15 -0.54 21.17 8.72
CA TRP A 15 -0.48 21.31 7.26
C TRP A 15 -1.03 22.67 6.80
N SER A 16 -2.15 23.11 7.36
CA SER A 16 -2.71 24.44 7.10
C SER A 16 -1.72 25.54 7.50
N ALA A 17 -1.10 25.45 8.67
CA ALA A 17 -0.12 26.43 9.12
C ALA A 17 1.09 26.54 8.17
N ARG A 18 1.61 25.40 7.67
CA ARG A 18 2.76 25.38 6.76
C ARG A 18 2.44 25.88 5.34
N THR A 19 1.21 25.69 4.89
CA THR A 19 0.81 26.03 3.50
C THR A 19 0.14 27.39 3.37
N ARG A 20 -0.43 27.94 4.46
CA ARG A 20 -1.26 29.16 4.43
C ARG A 20 -0.61 30.31 3.69
N GLU A 21 0.62 30.68 4.07
CA GLU A 21 1.33 31.83 3.50
C GLU A 21 1.41 31.72 1.97
N ARG A 22 1.76 30.53 1.46
CA ARG A 22 1.93 30.28 0.03
C ARG A 22 0.60 30.12 -0.72
N LEU A 23 -0.52 29.96 -0.01
CA LEU A 23 -1.83 29.72 -0.61
C LEU A 23 -2.81 30.88 -0.46
N THR A 24 -2.53 31.94 0.32
CA THR A 24 -3.49 33.04 0.55
C THR A 24 -3.24 34.32 -0.26
N ASP A 25 -2.02 34.60 -0.68
CA ASP A 25 -1.70 35.79 -1.51
C ASP A 25 -1.43 35.40 -2.96
N LEU A 26 -2.47 34.86 -3.61
CA LEU A 26 -2.38 34.28 -4.94
C LEU A 26 -2.94 35.22 -6.01
N PRO A 27 -2.41 35.16 -7.25
CA PRO A 27 -3.09 35.69 -8.43
C PRO A 27 -4.49 35.09 -8.57
N PRO A 28 -5.47 35.81 -9.18
CA PRO A 28 -6.85 35.37 -9.27
C PRO A 28 -7.04 33.95 -9.83
N GLU A 29 -6.24 33.56 -10.82
CA GLU A 29 -6.33 32.24 -11.47
C GLU A 29 -5.89 31.10 -10.53
N LEU A 30 -4.91 31.35 -9.67
CA LEU A 30 -4.43 30.39 -8.67
C LEU A 30 -5.35 30.35 -7.44
N ALA A 31 -5.87 31.51 -7.02
CA ALA A 31 -6.90 31.56 -5.98
C ALA A 31 -8.17 30.79 -6.42
N GLU A 32 -8.58 30.93 -7.69
CA GLU A 32 -9.69 30.16 -8.26
C GLU A 32 -9.40 28.64 -8.25
N LEU A 33 -8.18 28.23 -8.58
CA LEU A 33 -7.76 26.83 -8.46
C LEU A 33 -7.93 26.34 -7.01
N VAL A 34 -7.40 27.06 -6.02
CA VAL A 34 -7.48 26.66 -4.60
C VAL A 34 -8.93 26.53 -4.13
N LEU A 35 -9.78 27.52 -4.43
CA LEU A 35 -11.21 27.48 -4.09
C LEU A 35 -11.92 26.29 -4.75
N HIS A 36 -11.63 26.03 -6.04
CA HIS A 36 -12.18 24.87 -6.75
C HIS A 36 -11.73 23.54 -6.12
N LEU A 37 -10.45 23.43 -5.72
CA LEU A 37 -9.91 22.22 -5.10
C LEU A 37 -10.56 21.93 -3.73
N ALA A 38 -10.95 22.96 -2.99
CA ALA A 38 -11.64 22.82 -1.70
C ALA A 38 -13.05 22.22 -1.79
N THR A 39 -13.63 22.10 -2.98
CA THR A 39 -14.98 21.51 -3.18
C THR A 39 -14.96 19.98 -3.30
N SER A 40 -13.85 19.32 -2.96
CA SER A 40 -13.67 17.89 -3.21
C SER A 40 -14.59 17.00 -2.36
N ASP A 41 -15.00 17.44 -1.17
CA ASP A 41 -15.87 16.72 -0.25
C ASP A 41 -17.30 16.49 -0.78
N VAL A 42 -17.74 17.33 -1.72
CA VAL A 42 -19.04 17.19 -2.39
C VAL A 42 -19.20 15.84 -3.08
N PHE A 43 -18.11 15.27 -3.59
CA PHE A 43 -18.12 13.98 -4.31
C PHE A 43 -17.15 12.95 -3.76
N TRP A 44 -16.08 13.37 -3.09
CA TRP A 44 -15.04 12.48 -2.58
C TRP A 44 -15.45 11.89 -1.24
N ASN A 45 -15.86 10.63 -1.28
CA ASN A 45 -16.29 9.84 -0.13
C ASN A 45 -15.79 8.40 -0.28
N TRP A 46 -16.31 7.48 0.55
CA TRP A 46 -15.97 6.06 0.55
C TRP A 46 -16.10 5.34 -0.81
N ARG A 47 -16.78 5.93 -1.81
CA ARG A 47 -16.88 5.41 -3.18
C ARG A 47 -15.65 5.74 -4.06
N TYR A 48 -14.81 6.69 -3.66
CA TYR A 48 -13.56 7.06 -4.32
C TYR A 48 -13.71 7.30 -5.83
N LYS A 49 -14.73 8.08 -6.20
CA LYS A 49 -15.04 8.42 -7.59
C LYS A 49 -14.92 9.93 -7.75
N VAL A 50 -13.97 10.35 -8.58
CA VAL A 50 -13.82 11.76 -8.94
C VAL A 50 -15.00 12.19 -9.82
N ASP A 51 -15.62 13.32 -9.48
CA ASP A 51 -16.66 13.92 -10.30
C ASP A 51 -16.10 14.41 -11.65
N THR A 52 -16.86 14.17 -12.73
CA THR A 52 -16.37 14.44 -14.09
C THR A 52 -16.32 15.94 -14.43
N PRO A 53 -17.38 16.73 -14.16
CA PRO A 53 -17.32 18.19 -14.18
C PRO A 53 -16.16 18.76 -13.35
N TRP A 54 -16.01 18.33 -12.09
CA TRP A 54 -14.92 18.80 -11.22
C TRP A 54 -13.54 18.52 -11.82
N LYS A 55 -13.30 17.28 -12.28
CA LYS A 55 -12.05 16.89 -12.97
C LYS A 55 -11.76 17.75 -14.19
N ARG A 56 -12.77 18.03 -15.02
CA ARG A 56 -12.62 18.86 -16.22
C ARG A 56 -12.21 20.28 -15.86
N ARG A 57 -12.87 20.87 -14.84
CA ARG A 57 -12.55 22.21 -14.35
C ARG A 57 -11.14 22.29 -13.76
N THR A 58 -10.76 21.33 -12.92
CA THR A 58 -9.39 21.26 -12.36
C THR A 58 -8.34 21.21 -13.47
N LYS A 59 -8.51 20.35 -14.48
CA LYS A 59 -7.57 20.27 -15.62
C LYS A 59 -7.47 21.57 -16.42
N ALA A 60 -8.54 22.37 -16.48
CA ALA A 60 -8.50 23.68 -17.13
C ALA A 60 -7.71 24.69 -16.29
N LEU A 61 -7.94 24.71 -14.96
CA LEU A 61 -7.26 25.61 -14.02
C LEU A 61 -5.78 25.30 -13.85
N LEU A 62 -5.38 24.02 -13.95
CA LEU A 62 -3.97 23.58 -13.95
C LEU A 62 -3.15 24.11 -15.14
N LYS A 63 -3.76 24.80 -16.10
CA LYS A 63 -3.04 25.47 -17.20
C LYS A 63 -2.50 26.86 -16.82
N ALA A 64 -2.94 27.42 -15.70
CA ALA A 64 -2.44 28.70 -15.21
C ALA A 64 -0.95 28.59 -14.86
N ASP A 65 -0.20 29.67 -15.08
CA ASP A 65 1.21 29.72 -14.69
C ASP A 65 1.35 29.59 -13.16
N GLY A 66 2.37 28.86 -12.70
CA GLY A 66 2.57 28.55 -11.29
C GLY A 66 1.64 27.49 -10.67
N ALA A 67 0.58 27.03 -11.35
CA ALA A 67 -0.36 26.04 -10.80
C ALA A 67 0.31 24.69 -10.48
N ASP A 68 1.23 24.25 -11.33
CA ASP A 68 1.99 23.02 -11.14
C ASP A 68 2.84 23.09 -9.86
N GLY A 69 3.62 24.17 -9.70
CA GLY A 69 4.43 24.40 -8.50
C GLY A 69 3.61 24.55 -7.22
N LEU A 70 2.41 25.14 -7.32
CA LEU A 70 1.47 25.26 -6.20
C LEU A 70 1.00 23.89 -5.70
N VAL A 71 0.58 23.01 -6.62
CA VAL A 71 0.13 21.65 -6.30
C VAL A 71 1.27 20.82 -5.71
N ARG A 72 2.47 20.87 -6.30
CA ARG A 72 3.64 20.16 -5.77
C ARG A 72 3.98 20.60 -4.36
N HIS A 73 3.98 21.91 -4.10
CA HIS A 73 4.24 22.43 -2.77
C HIS A 73 3.22 21.90 -1.75
N ALA A 74 1.92 21.97 -2.06
CA ALA A 74 0.89 21.48 -1.16
C ALA A 74 1.01 19.97 -0.84
N VAL A 75 1.32 19.14 -1.86
CA VAL A 75 1.56 17.69 -1.67
C VAL A 75 2.83 17.43 -0.86
N ARG A 76 3.91 18.17 -1.11
CA ARG A 76 5.14 18.06 -0.34
C ARG A 76 4.94 18.41 1.13
N GLU A 77 4.13 19.42 1.43
CA GLU A 77 3.80 19.77 2.80
C GLU A 77 2.92 18.73 3.50
N LEU A 78 2.11 17.96 2.76
CA LEU A 78 1.41 16.77 3.30
C LEU A 78 2.38 15.62 3.55
N ALA A 79 3.39 15.46 2.68
CA ALA A 79 4.44 14.47 2.81
C ALA A 79 5.40 14.82 3.95
N ALA A 80 5.58 16.10 4.27
CA ALA A 80 6.29 16.58 5.46
C ALA A 80 5.45 16.41 6.75
N GLY A 81 6.10 16.32 7.92
CA GLY A 81 5.42 16.31 9.22
C GLY A 81 4.59 15.05 9.55
N GLY A 82 3.64 15.16 10.49
CA GLY A 82 2.94 14.04 11.14
C GLY A 82 1.67 13.54 10.43
N SER A 83 1.62 13.58 9.09
CA SER A 83 0.40 13.48 8.25
C SER A 83 -0.46 14.75 8.30
N PHE A 84 -1.58 14.78 7.56
CA PHE A 84 -2.56 15.88 7.62
C PHE A 84 -3.05 16.16 9.04
N HIS A 85 -3.07 15.15 9.92
CA HIS A 85 -3.57 15.27 11.29
C HIS A 85 -2.52 15.68 12.32
N ASP A 86 -1.23 15.72 11.96
CA ASP A 86 -0.09 15.95 12.88
C ASP A 86 -0.21 15.17 14.20
N GLN A 87 -0.65 13.91 14.12
CA GLN A 87 -0.89 13.05 15.28
C GLN A 87 -0.13 11.74 15.11
N ASP A 88 1.00 11.67 15.82
CA ASP A 88 1.98 10.59 15.87
C ASP A 88 2.07 9.92 17.26
N ASP A 89 1.43 10.49 18.28
CA ASP A 89 1.28 9.87 19.60
C ASP A 89 0.04 8.93 19.65
N PRO A 90 0.24 7.61 19.71
CA PRO A 90 -0.85 6.67 19.84
C PRO A 90 -1.61 6.79 21.18
N ASP A 91 -0.94 7.16 22.28
CA ASP A 91 -1.57 7.29 23.60
C ASP A 91 -2.54 8.47 23.62
N ARG A 92 -2.20 9.54 22.89
CA ARG A 92 -3.12 10.66 22.66
C ARG A 92 -4.39 10.21 21.97
N VAL A 93 -4.31 9.32 20.97
CA VAL A 93 -5.50 8.80 20.28
C VAL A 93 -6.36 7.95 21.20
N ILE A 94 -5.76 7.17 22.11
CA ILE A 94 -6.50 6.42 23.12
C ILE A 94 -7.21 7.37 24.09
N ARG A 95 -6.51 8.41 24.60
CA ARG A 95 -7.11 9.41 25.49
C ARG A 95 -8.23 10.20 24.83
N GLU A 96 -8.11 10.46 23.54
CA GLU A 96 -9.10 11.17 22.72
C GLU A 96 -10.15 10.21 22.11
N LEU A 97 -10.07 8.90 22.37
CA LEU A 97 -10.98 7.92 21.79
C LEU A 97 -12.40 8.17 22.32
N GLY A 98 -13.34 8.42 21.40
CA GLY A 98 -14.72 8.81 21.74
C GLY A 98 -14.95 10.32 21.85
N GLN A 99 -13.90 11.15 21.81
CA GLN A 99 -14.03 12.59 21.61
C GLN A 99 -14.21 12.87 20.12
N LEU A 100 -15.46 13.03 19.67
CA LEU A 100 -15.77 13.45 18.30
C LEU A 100 -15.33 14.90 18.10
N LYS A 101 -14.08 15.10 17.68
CA LYS A 101 -13.64 16.37 17.10
C LYS A 101 -14.16 16.45 15.66
N PRO A 102 -14.75 17.58 15.24
CA PRO A 102 -15.11 17.76 13.84
C PRO A 102 -13.86 17.63 12.96
N ALA A 103 -14.04 17.14 11.73
CA ALA A 103 -12.95 17.10 10.78
C ALA A 103 -12.46 18.52 10.50
N SER A 104 -11.14 18.68 10.34
CA SER A 104 -10.55 19.97 9.96
C SER A 104 -11.20 20.48 8.66
N PRO A 105 -11.64 21.75 8.58
CA PRO A 105 -12.22 22.32 7.37
C PRO A 105 -11.23 22.37 6.19
N ALA A 106 -9.93 22.21 6.45
CA ALA A 106 -8.89 22.16 5.43
C ALA A 106 -8.79 20.79 4.72
N ARG A 107 -9.48 19.76 5.21
CA ARG A 107 -9.40 18.38 4.68
C ARG A 107 -9.84 18.26 3.21
N PRO A 108 -10.96 18.87 2.77
CA PRO A 108 -11.36 18.85 1.37
C PRO A 108 -10.30 19.49 0.47
N LEU A 109 -9.63 20.55 0.93
CA LEU A 109 -8.57 21.20 0.17
C LEU A 109 -7.35 20.27 0.00
N ALA A 110 -6.90 19.60 1.07
CA ALA A 110 -5.82 18.62 1.00
C ALA A 110 -6.12 17.47 0.01
N ILE A 111 -7.35 16.93 0.05
CA ILE A 111 -7.82 15.90 -0.90
C ILE A 111 -7.81 16.45 -2.33
N GLY A 112 -8.29 17.68 -2.54
CA GLY A 112 -8.31 18.34 -3.83
C GLY A 112 -6.90 18.45 -4.45
N PHE A 113 -5.91 18.89 -3.66
CA PHE A 113 -4.51 18.95 -4.09
C PHE A 113 -3.94 17.59 -4.47
N LEU A 114 -4.20 16.56 -3.67
CA LEU A 114 -3.76 15.19 -4.00
C LEU A 114 -4.36 14.72 -5.33
N LEU A 115 -5.66 14.88 -5.53
CA LEU A 115 -6.31 14.48 -6.79
C LEU A 115 -5.78 15.27 -7.99
N ALA A 116 -5.54 16.58 -7.83
CA ALA A 116 -4.99 17.44 -8.87
C ALA A 116 -3.57 17.01 -9.29
N ALA A 117 -2.75 16.53 -8.35
CA ALA A 117 -1.39 16.07 -8.61
C ALA A 117 -1.33 14.97 -9.68
N GLY A 118 -2.33 14.08 -9.72
CA GLY A 118 -2.42 13.04 -10.74
C GLY A 118 -2.59 13.55 -12.18
N TRP A 119 -2.87 14.84 -12.38
CA TRP A 119 -3.05 15.44 -13.70
C TRP A 119 -1.96 16.46 -14.07
N LEU A 120 -0.90 16.54 -13.27
CA LEU A 120 0.30 17.26 -13.67
C LEU A 120 0.98 16.56 -14.86
N ARG A 121 1.74 17.33 -15.63
CA ARG A 121 2.28 16.86 -16.93
C ARG A 121 3.39 15.82 -16.78
N ALA A 122 4.12 15.87 -15.68
CA ALA A 122 5.26 15.00 -15.42
C ALA A 122 5.43 14.78 -13.92
N ASP A 123 5.94 13.59 -13.57
CA ASP A 123 6.57 13.36 -12.29
C ASP A 123 7.94 14.06 -12.29
N THR A 124 8.08 15.10 -11.47
CA THR A 124 9.32 15.86 -11.30
C THR A 124 9.46 16.20 -9.82
N ASP A 125 10.68 16.44 -9.37
CA ASP A 125 10.98 16.80 -7.99
C ASP A 125 10.51 15.74 -6.96
N GLY A 126 10.37 14.48 -7.35
CA GLY A 126 9.96 13.41 -6.45
C GLY A 126 8.48 13.42 -6.05
N LEU A 127 7.60 14.00 -6.87
CA LEU A 127 6.16 14.07 -6.58
C LEU A 127 5.52 12.70 -6.32
N SER A 128 5.86 11.66 -7.10
CA SER A 128 5.35 10.31 -6.84
C SER A 128 5.79 9.76 -5.48
N ALA A 129 7.03 10.06 -5.05
CA ALA A 129 7.52 9.67 -3.73
C ALA A 129 6.78 10.42 -2.62
N ASP A 130 6.52 11.72 -2.80
CA ASP A 130 5.72 12.51 -1.86
C ASP A 130 4.29 11.94 -1.74
N LEU A 131 3.63 11.63 -2.86
CA LEU A 131 2.31 10.99 -2.88
C LEU A 131 2.32 9.61 -2.19
N ALA A 132 3.36 8.81 -2.40
CA ALA A 132 3.50 7.51 -1.76
C ALA A 132 3.69 7.63 -0.25
N LEU A 133 4.47 8.61 0.22
CA LEU A 133 4.64 8.87 1.64
C LEU A 133 3.34 9.33 2.29
N VAL A 134 2.59 10.23 1.64
CA VAL A 134 1.25 10.64 2.09
C VAL A 134 0.33 9.42 2.20
N ALA A 135 0.31 8.55 1.19
CA ALA A 135 -0.48 7.34 1.21
C ALA A 135 -0.13 6.46 2.41
N ARG A 136 1.17 6.17 2.64
CA ARG A 136 1.63 5.31 3.73
C ARG A 136 1.24 5.82 5.11
N LYS A 137 1.41 7.11 5.37
CA LYS A 137 1.01 7.76 6.63
C LYS A 137 -0.49 7.64 6.91
N ASN A 138 -1.29 7.52 5.86
CA ASN A 138 -2.74 7.47 5.94
C ASN A 138 -3.32 6.06 5.71
N SER A 139 -2.50 5.02 5.66
CA SER A 139 -2.93 3.65 5.35
C SER A 139 -2.20 2.57 6.16
N GLN A 140 -1.86 2.85 7.43
CA GLN A 140 -1.18 1.90 8.33
C GLN A 140 0.04 1.22 7.67
N ALA A 141 0.91 1.98 7.00
CA ALA A 141 2.09 1.44 6.31
C ALA A 141 3.37 2.20 6.70
N MET A 142 3.42 2.61 7.96
CA MET A 142 4.52 3.32 8.61
C MET A 142 4.96 2.54 9.84
N ASP A 143 6.27 2.58 10.12
CA ASP A 143 6.86 1.92 11.29
C ASP A 143 6.49 2.66 12.59
N THR A 144 6.20 3.95 12.48
CA THR A 144 5.67 4.81 13.55
C THR A 144 4.17 5.05 13.39
N TYR A 145 3.52 5.45 14.49
CA TYR A 145 2.10 5.76 14.46
C TYR A 145 1.84 7.00 13.63
N HIS A 146 0.77 6.95 12.82
CA HIS A 146 0.16 8.11 12.21
C HIS A 146 -1.35 7.92 12.23
N ARG A 147 -2.09 8.97 12.57
CA ARG A 147 -3.55 8.94 12.45
C ARG A 147 -3.95 8.70 11.00
N VAL A 148 -4.66 7.59 10.78
CA VAL A 148 -5.12 7.11 9.49
C VAL A 148 -6.27 7.97 8.94
N ASP A 149 -6.21 8.28 7.66
CA ASP A 149 -7.31 8.90 6.92
C ASP A 149 -7.49 8.22 5.55
N HIS A 150 -8.49 7.35 5.46
CA HIS A 150 -8.70 6.55 4.26
C HIS A 150 -9.05 7.39 3.02
N ASP A 151 -9.60 8.60 3.16
CA ASP A 151 -9.92 9.43 2.00
C ASP A 151 -8.68 10.13 1.45
N ILE A 152 -7.78 10.57 2.34
CA ILE A 152 -6.46 11.10 1.95
C ILE A 152 -5.63 10.00 1.28
N ALA A 153 -5.58 8.80 1.87
CA ALA A 153 -4.90 7.66 1.25
C ALA A 153 -5.50 7.31 -0.12
N GLY A 154 -6.82 7.24 -0.22
CA GLY A 154 -7.52 6.98 -1.48
C GLY A 154 -7.22 8.04 -2.56
N ALA A 155 -7.10 9.31 -2.17
CA ALA A 155 -6.80 10.40 -3.08
C ALA A 155 -5.37 10.27 -3.61
N ALA A 156 -4.41 9.98 -2.74
CA ALA A 156 -3.02 9.72 -3.11
C ALA A 156 -2.87 8.50 -4.04
N PHE A 157 -3.59 7.39 -3.77
CA PHE A 157 -3.61 6.24 -4.70
C PHE A 157 -4.14 6.62 -6.07
N THR A 158 -5.26 7.36 -6.10
CA THR A 158 -5.88 7.81 -7.35
C THR A 158 -4.95 8.72 -8.13
N ALA A 159 -4.25 9.62 -7.43
CA ALA A 159 -3.27 10.52 -8.00
C ALA A 159 -2.11 9.74 -8.64
N LEU A 160 -1.49 8.80 -7.92
CA LEU A 160 -0.44 7.93 -8.45
C LEU A 160 -0.92 7.12 -9.67
N GLY A 161 -2.17 6.64 -9.65
CA GLY A 161 -2.77 5.95 -10.78
C GLY A 161 -2.96 6.81 -12.04
N ASP A 162 -3.12 8.12 -11.87
CA ASP A 162 -3.30 9.09 -12.96
C ASP A 162 -1.98 9.79 -13.36
N LEU A 163 -0.99 9.92 -12.47
CA LEU A 163 0.27 10.64 -12.67
C LEU A 163 1.15 9.93 -13.72
N PRO A 164 1.60 10.60 -14.80
CA PRO A 164 2.42 9.98 -15.84
C PRO A 164 3.85 9.68 -15.37
N GLY A 165 4.40 8.55 -15.85
CA GLY A 165 5.80 8.18 -15.62
C GLY A 165 5.95 6.77 -15.03
N PRO A 166 7.14 6.15 -15.19
CA PRO A 166 7.44 4.84 -14.62
C PRO A 166 7.57 4.89 -13.08
N ASP A 167 8.04 6.00 -12.51
CA ASP A 167 8.28 6.13 -11.07
C ASP A 167 6.99 6.01 -10.26
N ALA A 168 5.89 6.60 -10.74
CA ALA A 168 4.56 6.42 -10.14
C ALA A 168 4.13 4.94 -10.09
N MET A 169 4.55 4.13 -11.07
CA MET A 169 4.28 2.70 -11.09
C MET A 169 5.08 1.95 -10.04
N GLU A 170 6.37 2.27 -9.88
CA GLU A 170 7.21 1.68 -8.84
C GLU A 170 6.69 2.02 -7.44
N GLN A 171 6.20 3.25 -7.23
CA GLN A 171 5.53 3.61 -5.98
C GLN A 171 4.25 2.80 -5.74
N LEU A 172 3.42 2.61 -6.78
CA LEU A 172 2.22 1.77 -6.66
C LEU A 172 2.55 0.30 -6.36
N TRP A 173 3.67 -0.22 -6.87
CA TRP A 173 4.19 -1.54 -6.52
C TRP A 173 4.59 -1.62 -5.05
N ASP A 174 5.40 -0.68 -4.56
CA ASP A 174 5.79 -0.61 -3.16
C ASP A 174 4.58 -0.50 -2.22
N LEU A 175 3.64 0.39 -2.53
CA LEU A 175 2.38 0.55 -1.79
C LEU A 175 1.55 -0.74 -1.78
N HIS A 176 1.49 -1.45 -2.91
CA HIS A 176 0.78 -2.72 -2.98
C HIS A 176 1.39 -3.77 -2.03
N TYR A 177 2.71 -3.76 -1.86
CA TYR A 177 3.41 -4.64 -0.90
C TYR A 177 3.15 -4.26 0.55
N ARG A 178 3.25 -2.98 0.89
CA ARG A 178 3.23 -2.52 2.30
C ARG A 178 1.84 -2.42 2.90
N ILE A 179 0.83 -2.11 2.10
CA ILE A 179 -0.50 -1.78 2.62
C ILE A 179 -1.30 -3.06 2.92
N PRO A 180 -1.79 -3.24 4.16
CA PRO A 180 -2.61 -4.40 4.51
C PRO A 180 -3.85 -4.57 3.62
N THR A 181 -4.20 -5.81 3.32
CA THR A 181 -5.29 -6.15 2.39
C THR A 181 -6.68 -5.83 2.93
N ALA A 182 -6.88 -5.83 4.26
CA ALA A 182 -8.19 -5.55 4.86
C ALA A 182 -8.53 -4.06 4.93
N LEU A 183 -7.59 -3.16 4.62
CA LEU A 183 -7.85 -1.72 4.68
C LEU A 183 -8.87 -1.29 3.62
N HIS A 184 -9.80 -0.43 4.02
CA HIS A 184 -10.88 0.07 3.17
C HIS A 184 -10.39 0.65 1.82
N PRO A 185 -9.35 1.52 1.77
CA PRO A 185 -8.90 2.11 0.50
C PRO A 185 -8.09 1.13 -0.38
N ARG A 186 -7.86 -0.12 0.05
CA ARG A 186 -7.13 -1.14 -0.74
C ARG A 186 -7.75 -1.36 -2.12
N LYS A 187 -9.08 -1.31 -2.24
CA LYS A 187 -9.78 -1.44 -3.53
C LYS A 187 -9.39 -0.31 -4.50
N VAL A 188 -9.11 0.89 -3.99
CA VAL A 188 -8.67 2.03 -4.79
C VAL A 188 -7.24 1.85 -5.25
N LEU A 189 -6.36 1.38 -4.36
CA LEU A 189 -4.98 1.05 -4.71
C LEU A 189 -4.92 0.02 -5.85
N VAL A 190 -5.68 -1.07 -5.76
CA VAL A 190 -5.76 -2.10 -6.82
C VAL A 190 -6.26 -1.51 -8.16
N LYS A 191 -7.26 -0.62 -8.13
CA LYS A 191 -7.75 0.05 -9.34
C LYS A 191 -6.70 1.00 -9.94
N SER A 192 -5.96 1.70 -9.09
CA SER A 192 -4.93 2.67 -9.49
C SER A 192 -3.74 1.94 -10.13
N VAL A 193 -3.32 0.84 -9.53
CA VAL A 193 -2.39 -0.14 -10.11
C VAL A 193 -2.82 -0.55 -11.52
N LYS A 194 -4.05 -1.04 -11.69
CA LYS A 194 -4.54 -1.52 -12.99
C LYS A 194 -4.57 -0.41 -14.03
N ARG A 195 -4.96 0.79 -13.63
CA ARG A 195 -5.00 1.97 -14.51
C ARG A 195 -3.60 2.38 -14.97
N ALA A 196 -2.66 2.51 -14.04
CA ALA A 196 -1.28 2.88 -14.36
C ALA A 196 -0.59 1.82 -15.21
N ALA A 197 -0.76 0.54 -14.88
CA ALA A 197 -0.24 -0.59 -15.64
C ALA A 197 -0.75 -0.62 -17.08
N ALA A 198 -2.06 -0.42 -17.28
CA ALA A 198 -2.66 -0.38 -18.62
C ALA A 198 -2.08 0.74 -19.49
N ARG A 199 -1.83 1.92 -18.91
CA ARG A 199 -1.21 3.05 -19.63
C ARG A 199 0.25 2.76 -20.01
N LEU A 200 0.97 2.00 -19.19
CA LEU A 200 2.37 1.62 -19.44
C LEU A 200 2.51 0.35 -20.29
N GLY A 201 1.40 -0.26 -20.73
CA GLY A 201 1.43 -1.49 -21.52
C GLY A 201 1.93 -2.71 -20.73
N ILE A 202 1.86 -2.69 -19.40
CA ILE A 202 2.28 -3.82 -18.56
C ILE A 202 1.27 -4.96 -18.72
N PRO A 203 1.71 -6.17 -19.12
CA PRO A 203 0.81 -7.28 -19.37
C PRO A 203 0.19 -7.83 -18.08
N ALA A 204 -0.98 -8.46 -18.20
CA ALA A 204 -1.76 -8.94 -17.07
C ALA A 204 -0.99 -9.94 -16.17
N HIS A 205 -0.12 -10.76 -16.76
CA HIS A 205 0.69 -11.72 -15.99
C HIS A 205 1.73 -11.02 -15.10
N GLU A 206 2.35 -9.92 -15.56
CA GLU A 206 3.28 -9.15 -14.75
C GLU A 206 2.56 -8.45 -13.61
N ILE A 207 1.33 -7.99 -13.84
CA ILE A 207 0.48 -7.45 -12.76
C ILE A 207 0.20 -8.55 -11.73
N ALA A 208 -0.19 -9.75 -12.16
CA ALA A 208 -0.49 -10.87 -11.26
C ALA A 208 0.73 -11.23 -10.38
N GLU A 209 1.93 -11.23 -10.95
CA GLU A 209 3.19 -11.48 -10.24
C GLU A 209 3.54 -10.39 -9.23
N ARG A 210 3.39 -9.13 -9.63
CA ARG A 210 3.79 -7.99 -8.78
C ARG A 210 2.74 -7.63 -7.73
N THR A 211 1.54 -8.18 -7.83
CA THR A 211 0.41 -7.86 -6.94
C THR A 211 -0.01 -9.02 -6.05
N VAL A 212 0.87 -9.99 -5.80
CA VAL A 212 0.63 -10.99 -4.75
C VAL A 212 0.64 -10.30 -3.38
N PRO A 213 -0.40 -10.48 -2.54
CA PRO A 213 -0.39 -9.91 -1.19
C PRO A 213 0.62 -10.59 -0.26
N ARG A 214 1.38 -9.77 0.48
CA ARG A 214 2.28 -10.24 1.56
C ARG A 214 1.58 -10.44 2.90
N HIS A 215 0.38 -9.88 3.07
CA HIS A 215 -0.41 -9.93 4.33
C HIS A 215 0.31 -9.40 5.56
N GLY A 216 1.35 -8.57 5.40
CA GLY A 216 2.17 -8.12 6.53
C GLY A 216 3.12 -9.20 7.07
N LEU A 217 3.33 -10.30 6.33
CA LEU A 217 4.34 -11.29 6.68
C LEU A 217 5.74 -10.69 6.45
N GLU A 218 6.59 -10.82 7.45
CA GLU A 218 8.02 -10.55 7.38
C GLU A 218 8.74 -11.62 6.53
N ALA A 219 10.03 -11.41 6.29
CA ALA A 219 10.85 -12.32 5.47
C ALA A 219 10.94 -13.75 6.04
N ASP A 220 10.78 -13.92 7.35
CA ASP A 220 10.75 -15.21 8.04
C ASP A 220 9.36 -15.90 8.01
N GLY A 221 8.38 -15.29 7.33
CA GLY A 221 7.02 -15.81 7.24
C GLY A 221 6.18 -15.56 8.50
N THR A 222 6.59 -14.67 9.40
CA THR A 222 5.81 -14.31 10.59
C THR A 222 5.09 -12.98 10.44
N MET A 223 3.92 -12.86 11.06
CA MET A 223 3.18 -11.62 11.26
C MET A 223 2.75 -11.56 12.71
N THR A 224 3.35 -10.66 13.46
CA THR A 224 2.97 -10.36 14.85
C THR A 224 1.74 -9.46 14.87
N VAL A 225 0.79 -9.73 15.75
CA VAL A 225 -0.40 -8.93 16.03
C VAL A 225 -0.38 -8.60 17.51
N GLY A 226 -0.71 -7.37 17.87
CA GLY A 226 -0.74 -6.98 19.27
C GLY A 226 -1.45 -5.67 19.52
N TRP A 227 -1.45 -5.26 20.78
CA TRP A 227 -1.96 -3.94 21.18
C TRP A 227 -1.16 -2.81 20.52
N ILE A 228 -1.73 -1.61 20.48
CA ILE A 228 -1.12 -0.38 19.96
C ILE A 228 0.38 -0.30 20.31
N GLY A 229 1.23 -0.19 19.28
CA GLY A 229 2.69 -0.17 19.41
C GLY A 229 3.38 -1.53 19.40
N ARG A 230 2.65 -2.65 19.26
CA ARG A 230 3.20 -4.01 19.15
C ARG A 230 2.74 -4.74 17.89
N GLY A 231 3.68 -5.36 17.19
CA GLY A 231 3.44 -6.19 16.01
C GLY A 231 3.34 -5.43 14.68
N VAL A 232 2.96 -6.16 13.63
CA VAL A 232 2.76 -5.65 12.27
C VAL A 232 1.54 -4.74 12.29
N LEU A 233 1.81 -3.44 12.37
CA LEU A 233 0.94 -2.32 12.00
C LEU A 233 -0.42 -2.29 12.71
N TRP A 234 -0.46 -1.59 13.86
CA TRP A 234 -1.60 -0.83 14.42
C TRP A 234 -3.03 -1.39 14.28
N TRP A 235 -3.21 -2.71 14.14
CA TRP A 235 -4.43 -3.32 14.60
C TRP A 235 -4.46 -3.01 16.08
N ASN A 236 -5.44 -2.21 16.48
CA ASN A 236 -5.78 -2.06 17.88
C ASN A 236 -6.42 -3.37 18.35
N ALA A 237 -5.67 -4.46 18.24
CA ALA A 237 -6.07 -5.79 18.59
C ALA A 237 -5.83 -5.93 20.08
N SER A 238 -6.90 -6.13 20.84
CA SER A 238 -6.85 -6.42 22.27
C SER A 238 -6.34 -7.84 22.60
N VAL A 239 -5.54 -8.42 21.69
CA VAL A 239 -4.95 -9.76 21.76
C VAL A 239 -3.53 -9.70 21.16
N ASP A 240 -2.56 -10.34 21.80
CA ASP A 240 -1.26 -10.59 21.17
C ASP A 240 -1.27 -11.99 20.50
N ALA A 241 -0.79 -12.07 19.26
CA ALA A 241 -0.70 -13.31 18.51
C ALA A 241 0.41 -13.25 17.47
N VAL A 242 0.98 -14.40 17.11
CA VAL A 242 1.90 -14.53 15.97
C VAL A 242 1.26 -15.46 14.94
N VAL A 243 1.04 -14.95 13.73
CA VAL A 243 0.65 -15.77 12.59
C VAL A 243 1.90 -16.18 11.84
N THR A 244 2.07 -17.47 11.55
CA THR A 244 3.25 -17.99 10.84
C THR A 244 2.83 -18.76 9.61
N LEU A 245 3.38 -18.40 8.46
CA LEU A 245 3.39 -19.22 7.25
C LEU A 245 4.70 -20.02 7.23
N HIS A 246 4.59 -21.33 7.46
CA HIS A 246 5.74 -22.24 7.46
C HIS A 246 6.16 -22.58 6.02
N ASP A 247 7.43 -22.97 5.85
CA ASP A 247 7.95 -23.45 4.56
C ASP A 247 7.21 -24.70 4.02
N THR A 248 6.55 -25.44 4.89
CA THR A 248 5.67 -26.55 4.50
C THR A 248 4.37 -26.09 3.82
N GLY A 249 4.09 -24.78 3.82
CA GLY A 249 2.82 -24.19 3.39
C GLY A 249 1.71 -24.23 4.44
N THR A 250 2.02 -24.66 5.67
CA THR A 250 1.06 -24.64 6.78
C THR A 250 0.99 -23.24 7.37
N VAL A 251 -0.21 -22.80 7.75
CA VAL A 251 -0.41 -21.55 8.49
C VAL A 251 -0.81 -21.86 9.93
N THR A 252 -0.14 -21.26 10.91
CA THR A 252 -0.44 -21.38 12.35
C THR A 252 -0.71 -20.01 12.96
N VAL A 253 -1.43 -20.00 14.08
CA VAL A 253 -1.59 -18.82 14.95
C VAL A 253 -1.20 -19.21 16.37
N ASP A 254 -0.18 -18.55 16.91
CA ASP A 254 0.25 -18.67 18.29
C ASP A 254 -0.35 -17.53 19.10
N TRP A 255 -1.30 -17.84 19.99
CA TRP A 255 -2.00 -16.85 20.82
C TRP A 255 -1.25 -16.68 22.14
N SER A 256 -0.85 -15.45 22.46
CA SER A 256 -0.16 -15.11 23.71
C SER A 256 -0.87 -13.95 24.38
N ASP A 257 -1.25 -14.07 25.65
CA ASP A 257 -1.83 -12.95 26.40
C ASP A 257 -1.28 -12.98 27.82
N GLY A 258 -0.79 -11.83 28.29
CA GLY A 258 -0.41 -11.66 29.70
C GLY A 258 0.71 -12.56 30.23
N GLY A 259 1.70 -12.96 29.41
CA GLY A 259 2.91 -13.66 29.87
C GLY A 259 2.76 -15.17 30.13
N GLY A 260 1.62 -15.78 29.82
CA GLY A 260 1.43 -17.23 29.84
C GLY A 260 1.99 -17.94 28.58
N PRO A 261 2.05 -19.29 28.58
CA PRO A 261 2.47 -20.06 27.41
C PRO A 261 1.57 -19.79 26.20
N ALA A 262 2.16 -19.62 25.03
CA ALA A 262 1.40 -19.42 23.80
C ALA A 262 0.58 -20.69 23.46
N THR A 263 -0.68 -20.50 23.05
CA THR A 263 -1.52 -21.59 22.56
C THR A 263 -1.53 -21.57 21.04
N ARG A 264 -1.07 -22.64 20.38
CA ARG A 264 -1.05 -22.75 18.91
C ARG A 264 -2.37 -23.24 18.34
N THR A 265 -2.83 -22.65 17.25
CA THR A 265 -3.96 -23.16 16.45
C THR A 265 -3.64 -23.20 14.96
N THR A 266 -4.27 -24.15 14.26
CA THR A 266 -4.19 -24.34 12.80
C THR A 266 -5.59 -24.25 12.20
N ALA A 267 -5.72 -24.19 10.87
CA ALA A 267 -7.01 -24.20 10.17
C ALA A 267 -7.97 -25.27 10.75
N PRO A 268 -9.22 -24.93 11.14
CA PRO A 268 -9.97 -23.69 10.84
C PRO A 268 -9.75 -22.51 11.83
N PHE A 269 -8.61 -22.49 12.52
CA PHE A 269 -8.16 -21.49 13.49
C PHE A 269 -9.18 -21.28 14.61
N ARG A 270 -9.49 -22.34 15.38
CA ARG A 270 -10.44 -22.23 16.48
C ARG A 270 -9.93 -21.24 17.54
N THR A 271 -10.83 -20.52 18.19
CA THR A 271 -10.48 -19.64 19.30
C THR A 271 -10.11 -20.46 20.54
N PRO A 272 -8.92 -20.26 21.14
CA PRO A 272 -8.54 -20.94 22.37
C PRO A 272 -9.48 -20.63 23.55
N ASN A 273 -9.50 -21.52 24.55
CA ASN A 273 -10.19 -21.24 25.81
C ASN A 273 -9.50 -20.08 26.54
N GLY A 274 -10.27 -19.14 27.11
CA GLY A 274 -9.76 -17.92 27.76
C GLY A 274 -9.83 -16.65 26.90
N TYR A 275 -10.07 -16.77 25.59
CA TYR A 275 -10.11 -15.64 24.66
C TYR A 275 -11.55 -15.22 24.26
N ARG A 276 -12.61 -15.82 24.82
CA ARG A 276 -14.01 -15.61 24.39
C ARG A 276 -14.72 -14.36 24.95
N THR A 277 -14.00 -13.40 25.52
CA THR A 277 -14.59 -12.18 26.11
C THR A 277 -15.09 -11.21 25.01
N PRO A 278 -16.22 -10.48 25.18
CA PRO A 278 -16.82 -9.68 24.10
C PRO A 278 -15.89 -8.66 23.42
N MET A 279 -15.08 -7.93 24.20
CA MET A 279 -14.11 -6.94 23.67
C MET A 279 -12.91 -7.55 22.91
N ARG A 280 -12.82 -8.89 22.83
CA ARG A 280 -11.75 -9.62 22.11
C ARG A 280 -12.27 -10.39 20.92
N ALA A 281 -13.57 -10.66 20.83
CA ALA A 281 -14.16 -11.49 19.79
C ALA A 281 -13.87 -10.95 18.37
N ASP A 282 -14.01 -9.65 18.17
CA ASP A 282 -13.72 -9.01 16.87
C ASP A 282 -12.23 -9.08 16.51
N CYS A 283 -11.34 -8.85 17.49
CA CYS A 283 -9.90 -8.93 17.28
C CYS A 283 -9.46 -10.38 16.94
N ILE A 284 -10.05 -11.37 17.61
CA ILE A 284 -9.81 -12.79 17.31
C ILE A 284 -10.31 -13.14 15.91
N ASN A 285 -11.51 -12.70 15.56
CA ASN A 285 -12.06 -12.93 14.22
C ASN A 285 -11.21 -12.26 13.14
N LEU A 286 -10.65 -11.09 13.43
CA LEU A 286 -9.70 -10.40 12.57
C LEU A 286 -8.44 -11.25 12.33
N VAL A 287 -7.76 -11.69 13.40
CA VAL A 287 -6.55 -12.54 13.31
C VAL A 287 -6.83 -13.83 12.53
N ARG A 288 -7.94 -14.51 12.84
CA ARG A 288 -8.36 -15.73 12.15
C ARG A 288 -8.59 -15.50 10.65
N ARG A 289 -9.26 -14.40 10.30
CA ARG A 289 -9.50 -14.04 8.91
C ARG A 289 -8.19 -13.79 8.15
N TYR A 290 -7.22 -13.13 8.78
CA TYR A 290 -5.90 -12.94 8.18
C TYR A 290 -5.16 -14.25 7.95
N ALA A 291 -5.15 -15.16 8.94
CA ALA A 291 -4.55 -16.48 8.77
C ALA A 291 -5.22 -17.28 7.62
N GLN A 292 -6.54 -17.16 7.47
CA GLN A 292 -7.28 -17.77 6.35
C GLN A 292 -6.94 -17.11 5.00
N ASP A 293 -6.83 -15.79 4.95
CA ASP A 293 -6.54 -15.05 3.70
C ASP A 293 -5.10 -15.30 3.21
N ILE A 294 -4.14 -15.53 4.13
CA ILE A 294 -2.80 -16.05 3.80
C ILE A 294 -2.92 -17.42 3.12
N GLY A 295 -3.66 -18.36 3.72
CA GLY A 295 -3.87 -19.70 3.16
C GLY A 295 -4.52 -19.68 1.77
N LYS A 296 -5.52 -18.81 1.55
CA LYS A 296 -6.15 -18.62 0.23
C LYS A 296 -5.16 -18.09 -0.80
N THR A 297 -4.31 -17.15 -0.40
CA THR A 297 -3.29 -16.57 -1.29
C THR A 297 -2.25 -17.62 -1.67
N LEU A 298 -1.80 -18.43 -0.70
CA LEU A 298 -0.90 -19.54 -0.97
C LEU A 298 -1.51 -20.54 -1.97
N ALA A 299 -2.78 -20.92 -1.79
CA ALA A 299 -3.46 -21.82 -2.70
C ALA A 299 -3.58 -21.24 -4.12
N ALA A 300 -3.91 -19.95 -4.24
CA ALA A 300 -3.96 -19.27 -5.53
C ALA A 300 -2.58 -19.20 -6.20
N GLU A 301 -1.51 -18.97 -5.43
CA GLU A 301 -0.14 -18.96 -5.93
C GLU A 301 0.31 -20.34 -6.41
N ARG A 302 -0.07 -21.43 -5.74
CA ARG A 302 0.19 -22.79 -6.23
C ARG A 302 -0.37 -22.99 -7.63
N ILE A 303 -1.66 -22.71 -7.82
CA ILE A 303 -2.34 -22.84 -9.12
C ILE A 303 -1.67 -21.95 -10.17
N ARG A 304 -1.32 -20.71 -9.81
CA ARG A 304 -0.69 -19.76 -10.73
C ARG A 304 0.70 -20.20 -11.16
N LEU A 305 1.53 -20.70 -10.25
CA LEU A 305 2.88 -21.13 -10.60
C LEU A 305 2.87 -22.47 -11.33
N GLU A 306 1.96 -23.39 -10.98
CA GLU A 306 1.77 -24.63 -11.72
C GLU A 306 1.36 -24.36 -13.18
N SER A 307 0.50 -23.36 -13.43
CA SER A 307 0.14 -23.01 -14.81
C SER A 307 1.28 -22.38 -15.61
N LEU A 308 2.33 -21.85 -14.97
CA LEU A 308 3.55 -21.38 -15.65
C LEU A 308 4.36 -22.54 -16.24
N ALA A 309 4.20 -23.77 -15.75
CA ALA A 309 4.93 -24.92 -16.29
C ALA A 309 4.54 -25.24 -17.74
N GLY A 310 3.38 -24.75 -18.20
CA GLY A 310 2.94 -24.84 -19.60
C GLY A 310 3.61 -23.84 -20.54
N ASP A 311 4.37 -22.87 -20.03
CA ASP A 311 5.04 -21.81 -20.80
C ASP A 311 6.57 -21.92 -20.67
N ALA A 312 7.15 -22.87 -21.40
CA ALA A 312 8.57 -23.24 -21.30
C ALA A 312 9.57 -22.17 -21.78
N ASP A 313 9.09 -21.18 -22.54
CA ASP A 313 9.90 -20.09 -23.09
C ASP A 313 9.97 -18.89 -22.14
N ARG A 314 9.13 -18.89 -21.09
CA ARG A 314 9.05 -17.79 -20.16
C ARG A 314 10.29 -17.72 -19.28
N THR A 315 10.96 -16.57 -19.33
CA THR A 315 12.17 -16.29 -18.54
C THR A 315 12.06 -14.97 -17.79
N TRP A 316 12.64 -14.94 -16.60
CA TRP A 316 12.78 -13.76 -15.77
C TRP A 316 14.26 -13.37 -15.65
N SER A 317 14.54 -12.09 -15.39
CA SER A 317 15.85 -11.72 -14.87
C SER A 317 16.03 -12.32 -13.46
N TRP A 318 17.27 -12.62 -13.05
CA TRP A 318 17.56 -13.03 -11.68
C TRP A 318 16.92 -12.09 -10.66
N ARG A 319 17.10 -10.78 -10.86
CA ARG A 319 16.58 -9.73 -9.97
C ARG A 319 15.05 -9.81 -9.79
N ASP A 320 14.30 -9.94 -10.89
CA ASP A 320 12.85 -9.96 -10.83
C ASP A 320 12.33 -11.30 -10.26
N TRP A 321 12.98 -12.41 -10.62
CA TRP A 321 12.66 -13.72 -10.06
C TRP A 321 12.92 -13.74 -8.54
N SER A 322 14.08 -13.28 -8.09
CA SER A 322 14.40 -13.16 -6.67
C SER A 322 13.35 -12.32 -5.94
N ARG A 323 13.07 -11.10 -6.44
CA ARG A 323 12.16 -10.16 -5.79
C ARG A 323 10.71 -10.65 -5.70
N TYR A 324 10.17 -11.20 -6.78
CA TYR A 324 8.74 -11.50 -6.89
C TYR A 324 8.39 -12.97 -6.62
N TYR A 325 9.37 -13.87 -6.67
CA TYR A 325 9.16 -15.29 -6.41
C TYR A 325 9.89 -15.72 -5.13
N ARG A 326 11.23 -15.77 -5.15
CA ARG A 326 12.02 -16.35 -4.05
C ARG A 326 11.84 -15.62 -2.71
N ASP A 327 11.99 -14.29 -2.73
CA ASP A 327 12.05 -13.42 -1.55
C ASP A 327 10.65 -12.90 -1.14
N HIS A 328 9.60 -13.38 -1.82
CA HIS A 328 8.24 -13.06 -1.45
C HIS A 328 7.76 -14.05 -0.35
N PRO A 329 7.21 -13.59 0.78
CA PRO A 329 6.90 -14.45 1.93
C PRO A 329 5.88 -15.55 1.59
N VAL A 330 4.91 -15.26 0.71
CA VAL A 330 3.92 -16.26 0.25
C VAL A 330 4.40 -17.03 -0.98
N THR A 331 4.65 -16.36 -2.10
CA THR A 331 5.12 -16.99 -3.36
C THR A 331 6.41 -17.79 -3.17
N GLY A 332 7.31 -17.38 -2.29
CA GLY A 332 8.57 -18.06 -2.00
C GLY A 332 8.38 -19.47 -1.50
N VAL A 333 7.35 -19.72 -0.69
CA VAL A 333 6.99 -21.07 -0.21
C VAL A 333 6.66 -22.00 -1.37
N VAL A 334 5.88 -21.51 -2.34
CA VAL A 334 5.55 -22.28 -3.56
C VAL A 334 6.78 -22.41 -4.45
N THR A 335 7.53 -21.33 -4.62
CA THR A 335 8.73 -21.27 -5.46
C THR A 335 9.76 -22.31 -5.04
N ARG A 336 10.01 -22.47 -3.72
CA ARG A 336 10.93 -23.47 -3.16
C ARG A 336 10.49 -24.92 -3.39
N SER A 337 9.20 -25.17 -3.66
CA SER A 337 8.67 -26.51 -3.94
C SER A 337 8.76 -26.93 -5.41
N LEU A 338 9.18 -26.01 -6.29
CA LEU A 338 9.22 -26.22 -7.73
C LEU A 338 10.65 -26.37 -8.24
N ALA A 339 10.80 -27.09 -9.36
CA ALA A 339 12.09 -27.22 -10.03
C ALA A 339 12.35 -26.00 -10.91
N TRP A 340 13.36 -25.20 -10.57
CA TRP A 340 13.78 -24.06 -11.36
C TRP A 340 15.12 -24.35 -12.05
N GLU A 341 15.40 -23.56 -13.07
CA GLU A 341 16.68 -23.57 -13.74
C GLU A 341 17.06 -22.18 -14.22
N TYR A 342 18.37 -21.96 -14.36
CA TYR A 342 18.91 -20.70 -14.83
C TYR A 342 19.93 -20.93 -15.93
N ARG A 343 20.16 -19.89 -16.73
CA ARG A 343 21.25 -19.83 -17.71
C ARG A 343 21.98 -18.50 -17.63
N LEU A 344 23.26 -18.52 -17.95
CA LEU A 344 24.06 -17.30 -18.07
C LEU A 344 23.93 -16.71 -19.49
N PRO A 345 24.22 -15.41 -19.66
CA PRO A 345 24.28 -14.81 -20.99
C PRO A 345 25.26 -15.56 -21.90
N GLY A 346 24.83 -15.90 -23.12
CA GLY A 346 25.65 -16.62 -24.09
C GLY A 346 25.68 -18.15 -23.91
N GLU A 347 25.06 -18.68 -22.86
CA GLU A 347 24.91 -20.14 -22.68
C GLU A 347 23.58 -20.64 -23.25
N GLU A 348 23.62 -21.80 -23.90
CA GLU A 348 22.44 -22.50 -24.41
C GLU A 348 21.85 -23.46 -23.36
N THR A 349 22.68 -23.98 -22.46
CA THR A 349 22.28 -24.98 -21.47
C THR A 349 21.76 -24.34 -20.18
N HIS A 350 20.63 -24.85 -19.70
CA HIS A 350 20.09 -24.47 -18.39
C HIS A 350 20.66 -25.38 -17.31
N ARG A 351 20.93 -24.80 -16.13
CA ARG A 351 21.44 -25.48 -14.96
C ARG A 351 20.36 -25.50 -13.87
N PRO A 352 20.27 -26.58 -13.07
CA PRO A 352 19.36 -26.60 -11.92
C PRO A 352 19.60 -25.40 -11.01
N LEU A 353 18.50 -24.79 -10.57
CA LEU A 353 18.50 -23.72 -9.58
C LEU A 353 17.87 -24.26 -8.31
N ASP A 354 18.62 -24.24 -7.20
CA ASP A 354 18.06 -24.39 -5.87
C ASP A 354 17.53 -23.03 -5.39
N PRO A 355 16.22 -22.86 -5.18
CA PRO A 355 15.67 -21.59 -4.72
C PRO A 355 16.09 -21.20 -3.30
N ALA A 356 16.63 -22.13 -2.51
CA ALA A 356 17.19 -21.85 -1.19
C ALA A 356 18.67 -21.41 -1.25
N ALA A 357 19.29 -21.41 -2.43
CA ALA A 357 20.68 -20.96 -2.58
C ALA A 357 20.83 -19.47 -2.19
N ALA A 358 22.01 -19.13 -1.66
CA ALA A 358 22.36 -17.77 -1.26
C ALA A 358 22.16 -16.78 -2.43
N ALA A 359 21.78 -15.53 -2.12
CA ALA A 359 21.45 -14.52 -3.11
C ALA A 359 22.58 -14.25 -4.12
N ASP A 360 23.84 -14.39 -3.70
CA ASP A 360 25.04 -14.14 -4.50
C ASP A 360 25.53 -15.39 -5.27
N ALA A 361 24.85 -16.54 -5.11
CA ALA A 361 25.25 -17.77 -5.77
C ALA A 361 24.99 -17.76 -7.30
N VAL A 362 24.11 -16.87 -7.77
CA VAL A 362 23.74 -16.75 -9.18
C VAL A 362 24.02 -15.34 -9.68
N PRO A 363 24.75 -15.17 -10.81
CA PRO A 363 25.01 -13.85 -11.38
C PRO A 363 23.72 -13.09 -11.71
N ALA A 364 23.73 -11.77 -11.47
CA ALA A 364 22.56 -10.91 -11.72
C ALA A 364 22.10 -10.88 -13.19
N THR A 365 22.99 -11.23 -14.12
CA THR A 365 22.70 -11.34 -15.56
C THR A 365 22.03 -12.65 -15.95
N ALA A 366 21.89 -13.60 -15.02
CA ALA A 366 21.25 -14.88 -15.29
C ALA A 366 19.76 -14.71 -15.65
N ARG A 367 19.29 -15.60 -16.51
CA ARG A 367 17.87 -15.74 -16.83
C ARG A 367 17.35 -17.00 -16.16
N VAL A 368 16.25 -16.87 -15.42
CA VAL A 368 15.62 -17.96 -14.67
C VAL A 368 14.35 -18.39 -15.39
N ARG A 369 14.05 -19.69 -15.40
CA ARG A 369 12.76 -20.23 -15.82
C ARG A 369 12.33 -21.39 -14.93
N LEU A 370 11.03 -21.67 -14.94
CA LEU A 370 10.49 -22.88 -14.35
C LEU A 370 10.87 -24.06 -15.25
N ARG A 371 11.37 -25.15 -14.67
CA ARG A 371 11.71 -26.35 -15.45
C ARG A 371 10.42 -26.95 -16.01
N PRO A 372 10.34 -27.20 -17.34
CA PRO A 372 9.20 -27.88 -17.93
C PRO A 372 9.02 -29.26 -17.28
N ALA A 373 7.77 -29.67 -17.05
CA ALA A 373 7.50 -31.06 -16.72
C ALA A 373 8.04 -31.92 -17.86
N ALA A 374 8.84 -32.95 -17.54
CA ALA A 374 9.28 -33.90 -18.55
C ALA A 374 8.03 -34.45 -19.23
N ALA A 375 7.95 -34.33 -20.57
CA ALA A 375 6.89 -34.97 -21.33
C ALA A 375 6.99 -36.48 -21.07
N GLY A 376 6.08 -37.00 -20.25
CA GLY A 376 5.95 -38.41 -19.95
C GLY A 376 5.38 -39.19 -21.11
#